data_AF-A0A9N7TJ33-F1
#
_entry.id   AF-A0A9N7TJ33-F1
#
_cell.length_a   1.000
_cell.length_b   1.000
_cell.length_c   1.000
_cell.angle_alpha   90.00
_cell.angle_beta   90.00
_cell.angle_gamma   90.00
#
_symmetry.space_group_name_H-M   'P 1'
#
loop_
_entity.id
_entity.type
_entity.pdbx_description
1 polymer ?
#
loop_
_entity_poly.entity_id
_entity_poly.type
_entity_poly.pdbx_seq_one_letter_code
_entity_poly.pdbx_strand_id
1 'polypeptide(L)'
;MADGAQQPSPNPARGDAAGGLQEVYLLHFHDQMATDMPMDTVPASSPDPTSPPVLSSSATQDQIPTQVPAIAENPPTEVSSVPDAAPDHSSAQPADPEMAQGLVSDSELPPAPLLLPLPPVSAKNPGCKIMTFRPTMEEFKDFAKYVVYMESQGAHRAGLAKVIPPEGWKPRRSYDSIEDMVIPAPIMQVVTGQSGLFTQYNIQKKSMTVGEYRKLANSKKYCTPRHKDFDDLERKYWKNLTFVSPIYGADVSGSIYDEDIREWNIGHLNTLLDMVEQECGIVIEGVNTPYLYFGMWKTTFAWHTEDMDLYSINYLHFGQSKSWYAIPPEHGKRLERLAQGFFPGSSQGCDAFLRHKMTLLSPSILKKYSIPFDRITQNEGEFMITFPYGYHAGFNHGFNCAESTNFATLRWVDYGKMATQCTCRKDMVKISMDVFVRSLQPDRYELWKQGKDSMVLDHLKATELNSPELERWREHRVTFRENLLR
;
A
#
# COMPACT_ATOMS: atom_id res chain seq x y z
N MET A 1 -54.37 6.45 -70.41
CA MET A 1 -54.52 7.85 -70.84
C MET A 1 -54.73 8.65 -69.56
N ALA A 2 -53.68 9.17 -68.93
CA ALA A 2 -52.74 10.20 -69.40
C ALA A 2 -53.27 11.62 -69.05
N ASP A 3 -52.47 12.61 -68.67
CA ASP A 3 -51.08 12.67 -68.16
C ASP A 3 -50.81 14.14 -67.72
N GLY A 4 -49.66 14.44 -67.11
CA GLY A 4 -49.11 15.82 -67.04
C GLY A 4 -49.49 16.59 -65.76
N ALA A 5 -48.67 16.80 -64.73
CA ALA A 5 -47.23 16.99 -64.54
C ALA A 5 -46.77 18.46 -64.43
N GLN A 6 -46.01 18.72 -63.34
CA GLN A 6 -44.83 19.62 -63.26
C GLN A 6 -45.09 21.14 -63.25
N GLN A 7 -44.28 22.00 -62.58
CA GLN A 7 -42.94 21.89 -61.94
C GLN A 7 -42.79 23.09 -60.93
N PRO A 8 -41.67 23.30 -60.18
CA PRO A 8 -40.47 22.47 -60.05
C PRO A 8 -39.95 22.20 -58.61
N SER A 9 -39.03 21.24 -58.52
CA SER A 9 -38.03 21.04 -57.45
C SER A 9 -36.67 20.75 -58.13
N PRO A 10 -35.51 20.87 -57.46
CA PRO A 10 -35.04 19.87 -56.47
C PRO A 10 -34.31 20.56 -55.27
N ASN A 11 -33.43 19.99 -54.42
CA ASN A 11 -32.78 18.66 -54.28
C ASN A 11 -32.61 18.34 -52.73
N PRO A 12 -31.75 17.43 -52.19
CA PRO A 12 -32.08 16.70 -50.94
C PRO A 12 -31.02 16.76 -49.81
N ALA A 13 -31.37 16.22 -48.63
CA ALA A 13 -30.43 15.47 -47.76
C ALA A 13 -31.16 14.59 -46.71
N ARG A 14 -30.62 13.39 -46.45
CA ARG A 14 -30.91 12.56 -45.25
C ARG A 14 -29.92 12.93 -44.14
N GLY A 15 -30.24 12.60 -42.88
CA GLY A 15 -29.26 12.59 -41.78
C GLY A 15 -29.88 12.15 -40.46
N ASP A 16 -29.44 11.00 -39.94
CA ASP A 16 -29.89 10.43 -38.67
C ASP A 16 -29.34 11.22 -37.46
N ALA A 17 -30.09 11.23 -36.35
CA ALA A 17 -29.65 11.82 -35.09
C ALA A 17 -29.10 10.76 -34.14
N ALA A 18 -27.78 10.58 -34.14
CA ALA A 18 -27.06 9.76 -33.19
C ALA A 18 -25.70 10.37 -32.84
N GLY A 19 -25.26 10.22 -31.58
CA GLY A 19 -23.89 10.50 -31.16
C GLY A 19 -23.59 11.94 -30.73
N GLY A 20 -22.98 12.09 -29.55
CA GLY A 20 -22.61 13.38 -28.98
C GLY A 20 -22.02 13.28 -27.57
N LEU A 21 -21.32 12.18 -27.26
CA LEU A 21 -20.53 12.08 -26.03
C LEU A 21 -19.31 12.98 -26.19
N GLN A 22 -19.16 13.96 -25.29
CA GLN A 22 -18.05 14.91 -25.36
C GLN A 22 -16.84 14.33 -24.61
N GLU A 23 -15.81 13.96 -25.37
CA GLU A 23 -14.52 13.53 -24.84
C GLU A 23 -13.88 14.64 -23.99
N VAL A 24 -13.28 14.26 -22.85
CA VAL A 24 -12.40 15.14 -22.07
C VAL A 24 -11.00 14.55 -22.15
N TYR A 25 -10.18 15.13 -23.03
CA TYR A 25 -8.78 14.73 -23.19
C TYR A 25 -7.95 15.08 -21.95
N LEU A 26 -7.09 14.13 -21.56
CA LEU A 26 -6.15 14.26 -20.45
C LEU A 26 -4.91 15.07 -20.90
N LEU A 27 -4.97 16.40 -20.83
CA LEU A 27 -3.81 17.27 -21.06
C LEU A 27 -3.09 17.59 -19.74
N HIS A 28 -1.93 16.95 -19.51
CA HIS A 28 -1.04 17.30 -18.41
C HIS A 28 -0.05 18.39 -18.85
N PHE A 29 -0.23 19.60 -18.33
CA PHE A 29 0.80 20.62 -18.30
C PHE A 29 1.62 20.46 -17.01
N HIS A 30 2.92 20.23 -17.15
CA HIS A 30 3.87 20.57 -16.09
C HIS A 30 4.07 22.09 -16.11
N ASP A 31 3.67 22.80 -15.04
CA ASP A 31 4.41 24.02 -14.69
C ASP A 31 4.38 24.36 -13.19
N GLN A 32 5.29 25.27 -12.85
CA GLN A 32 5.82 25.66 -11.55
C GLN A 32 4.81 26.10 -10.49
N MET A 33 5.12 25.76 -9.23
CA MET A 33 4.69 26.51 -8.04
C MET A 33 5.94 26.91 -7.23
N ALA A 34 6.66 27.92 -7.73
CA ALA A 34 7.69 28.63 -6.97
C ALA A 34 7.06 29.86 -6.32
N THR A 35 6.92 29.85 -4.99
CA THR A 35 6.53 31.05 -4.24
C THR A 35 7.75 31.92 -3.97
N ASP A 36 8.01 32.88 -4.87
CA ASP A 36 9.00 33.92 -4.62
C ASP A 36 8.50 34.89 -3.54
N MET A 37 9.35 35.11 -2.54
CA MET A 37 9.29 36.23 -1.61
C MET A 37 10.47 37.16 -1.95
N PRO A 38 10.27 38.47 -2.13
CA PRO A 38 11.35 39.36 -2.55
C PRO A 38 12.40 39.53 -1.44
N MET A 39 13.67 39.39 -1.79
CA MET A 39 14.78 39.85 -0.96
C MET A 39 15.29 41.20 -1.47
N ASP A 40 15.47 42.14 -0.53
CA ASP A 40 16.01 43.46 -0.82
C ASP A 40 17.46 43.41 -1.30
N THR A 41 17.79 44.33 -2.21
CA THR A 41 19.11 44.44 -2.83
C THR A 41 20.06 45.28 -1.98
N VAL A 42 21.25 44.75 -1.67
CA VAL A 42 22.42 45.52 -1.22
C VAL A 42 23.66 45.00 -1.97
N PRO A 43 24.47 45.85 -2.61
CA PRO A 43 25.55 45.41 -3.49
C PRO A 43 26.82 44.97 -2.73
N ALA A 44 27.63 44.14 -3.38
CA ALA A 44 28.84 43.54 -2.82
C ALA A 44 30.11 44.38 -3.03
N SER A 45 31.09 44.21 -2.12
CA SER A 45 32.49 44.63 -2.32
C SER A 45 33.46 43.75 -1.51
N SER A 46 34.48 43.21 -2.17
CA SER A 46 35.60 42.41 -1.61
C SER A 46 36.78 42.45 -2.60
N PRO A 47 38.03 42.04 -2.24
CA PRO A 47 38.64 41.78 -0.93
C PRO A 47 39.72 42.88 -0.63
N ASP A 48 40.74 42.82 0.24
CA ASP A 48 41.70 41.75 0.60
C ASP A 48 42.54 42.16 1.87
N PRO A 49 43.68 41.52 2.30
CA PRO A 49 43.67 40.81 3.59
C PRO A 49 44.74 41.24 4.62
N THR A 50 44.51 40.93 5.91
CA THR A 50 45.60 40.82 6.94
C THR A 50 45.18 39.95 8.14
N SER A 51 46.15 39.27 8.74
CA SER A 51 46.10 38.47 9.99
C SER A 51 47.51 38.41 10.61
N PRO A 52 47.73 38.02 11.89
CA PRO A 52 46.88 38.08 13.10
C PRO A 52 47.58 38.92 14.21
N PRO A 53 47.20 38.82 15.50
CA PRO A 53 47.96 37.90 16.38
C PRO A 53 47.12 37.18 17.47
N VAL A 54 47.82 36.38 18.28
CA VAL A 54 47.33 35.39 19.28
C VAL A 54 47.36 35.95 20.71
N LEU A 55 46.50 35.41 21.60
CA LEU A 55 46.57 35.24 23.08
C LEU A 55 45.15 35.49 23.68
N SER A 56 44.63 34.88 24.75
CA SER A 56 44.84 33.62 25.50
C SER A 56 43.91 33.67 26.74
N SER A 57 43.41 32.51 27.20
CA SER A 57 43.01 32.19 28.59
C SER A 57 41.78 32.81 29.30
N SER A 58 41.26 31.95 30.19
CA SER A 58 40.44 32.17 31.41
C SER A 58 38.93 32.50 31.32
N ALA A 59 38.19 31.57 31.91
CA ALA A 59 36.76 31.58 32.22
C ALA A 59 36.32 32.67 33.22
N THR A 60 35.02 32.99 33.21
CA THR A 60 34.24 33.25 34.43
C THR A 60 32.82 32.72 34.23
N GLN A 61 32.16 32.33 35.33
CA GLN A 61 30.77 31.84 35.34
C GLN A 61 29.79 33.03 35.29
N ASP A 62 28.56 32.78 34.83
CA ASP A 62 27.38 33.43 35.40
C ASP A 62 26.13 32.56 35.24
N GLN A 63 25.22 32.64 36.20
CA GLN A 63 24.05 31.76 36.33
C GLN A 63 22.73 32.54 36.39
N ILE A 64 21.73 32.12 35.58
CA ILE A 64 20.31 31.89 36.00
C ILE A 64 19.49 33.18 36.35
N PRO A 65 18.13 33.23 36.19
CA PRO A 65 17.17 32.13 36.05
C PRO A 65 16.20 32.15 34.85
N THR A 66 15.71 30.94 34.55
CA THR A 66 14.41 30.71 33.89
C THR A 66 13.33 30.60 34.96
N GLN A 67 12.16 31.24 34.79
CA GLN A 67 11.00 31.04 35.65
C GLN A 67 10.10 29.90 35.14
N VAL A 68 9.64 29.05 36.07
CA VAL A 68 8.55 28.08 35.87
C VAL A 68 7.63 28.18 37.10
N PRO A 69 6.29 28.23 36.95
CA PRO A 69 5.38 28.28 38.10
C PRO A 69 5.24 26.92 38.79
N ALA A 70 5.18 26.92 40.12
CA ALA A 70 4.96 25.73 40.93
C ALA A 70 3.47 25.51 41.27
N ILE A 71 3.08 24.25 41.46
CA ILE A 71 1.87 23.84 42.18
C ILE A 71 2.28 22.74 43.18
N ALA A 72 1.68 22.76 44.37
CA ALA A 72 2.21 22.10 45.58
C ALA A 72 1.99 20.58 45.67
N GLU A 73 2.88 19.91 46.42
CA GLU A 73 2.76 18.52 46.85
C GLU A 73 1.93 18.37 48.14
N ASN A 74 1.38 17.18 48.37
CA ASN A 74 1.11 16.62 49.69
C ASN A 74 1.19 15.07 49.63
N PRO A 75 1.48 14.38 50.76
CA PRO A 75 2.12 13.06 50.79
C PRO A 75 1.17 11.84 50.72
N PRO A 76 1.70 10.59 50.57
CA PRO A 76 0.88 9.41 50.26
C PRO A 76 0.35 8.67 51.51
N THR A 77 -0.73 7.91 51.30
CA THR A 77 -1.26 6.95 52.28
C THR A 77 -1.32 5.55 51.66
N GLU A 78 -0.67 4.58 52.31
CA GLU A 78 -0.74 3.16 51.96
C GLU A 78 -2.10 2.55 52.35
N VAL A 79 -2.59 1.58 51.57
CA VAL A 79 -3.49 0.54 52.08
C VAL A 79 -3.05 -0.81 51.51
N SER A 80 -2.78 -1.76 52.40
CA SER A 80 -2.45 -3.15 52.09
C SER A 80 -3.66 -4.06 52.37
N SER A 81 -3.88 -5.09 51.57
CA SER A 81 -4.85 -6.16 51.89
C SER A 81 -4.51 -7.47 51.15
N VAL A 82 -4.14 -8.50 51.92
CA VAL A 82 -3.88 -9.89 51.53
C VAL A 82 -4.07 -10.76 52.79
N PRO A 83 -4.39 -12.06 52.73
CA PRO A 83 -5.32 -12.80 51.86
C PRO A 83 -6.51 -13.34 52.69
N ASP A 84 -7.34 -14.22 52.11
CA ASP A 84 -7.87 -15.34 52.91
C ASP A 84 -8.06 -16.61 52.06
N ALA A 85 -7.94 -17.78 52.69
CA ALA A 85 -7.81 -19.07 52.01
C ALA A 85 -8.99 -20.03 52.30
N ALA A 86 -9.27 -20.93 51.36
CA ALA A 86 -10.16 -22.06 51.59
C ALA A 86 -9.45 -23.21 52.33
N PRO A 87 -10.20 -24.06 53.04
CA PRO A 87 -9.91 -25.49 52.94
C PRO A 87 -11.15 -26.44 52.88
N ASP A 88 -10.91 -27.56 52.20
CA ASP A 88 -11.31 -28.95 52.48
C ASP A 88 -12.76 -29.50 52.41
N HIS A 89 -12.97 -30.27 51.32
CA HIS A 89 -13.20 -31.73 51.31
C HIS A 89 -14.29 -32.41 52.17
N SER A 90 -15.28 -33.00 51.47
CA SER A 90 -15.90 -34.33 51.69
C SER A 90 -17.10 -34.51 50.73
N SER A 91 -17.53 -35.67 50.22
CA SER A 91 -16.88 -36.94 49.80
C SER A 91 -17.92 -37.78 49.01
N ALA A 92 -17.49 -38.86 48.33
CA ALA A 92 -18.29 -40.01 47.87
C ALA A 92 -19.39 -39.88 46.78
N GLN A 93 -19.18 -40.61 45.67
CA GLN A 93 -20.23 -41.30 44.87
C GLN A 93 -20.77 -42.53 45.66
N PRO A 94 -21.84 -43.31 45.27
CA PRO A 94 -22.32 -43.55 43.90
C PRO A 94 -23.84 -43.86 43.68
N ALA A 95 -24.16 -44.29 42.44
CA ALA A 95 -25.16 -45.29 42.02
C ALA A 95 -26.62 -44.88 41.63
N ASP A 96 -27.01 -45.39 40.46
CA ASP A 96 -28.35 -45.77 39.93
C ASP A 96 -29.11 -46.77 40.85
N PRO A 97 -30.36 -47.25 40.56
CA PRO A 97 -31.22 -47.09 39.35
C PRO A 97 -32.75 -46.85 39.60
N GLU A 98 -33.50 -46.90 38.49
CA GLU A 98 -34.77 -47.67 38.28
C GLU A 98 -36.18 -47.00 38.31
N MET A 99 -37.01 -47.46 37.35
CA MET A 99 -38.49 -47.47 37.28
C MET A 99 -39.25 -46.11 37.17
N ALA A 100 -40.33 -45.96 36.37
CA ALA A 100 -41.03 -46.90 35.48
C ALA A 100 -41.93 -46.20 34.43
N GLN A 101 -42.05 -46.85 33.26
CA GLN A 101 -43.26 -47.01 32.40
C GLN A 101 -43.97 -45.79 31.75
N GLY A 102 -44.17 -45.90 30.43
CA GLY A 102 -45.05 -45.04 29.63
C GLY A 102 -45.09 -45.47 28.16
N LEU A 103 -45.94 -46.45 27.82
CA LEU A 103 -46.13 -46.97 26.46
C LEU A 103 -47.01 -46.02 25.60
N VAL A 104 -46.53 -45.63 24.41
CA VAL A 104 -47.36 -45.55 23.18
C VAL A 104 -46.48 -45.91 21.98
N SER A 105 -47.03 -46.66 21.03
CA SER A 105 -46.40 -47.00 19.76
C SER A 105 -47.06 -46.20 18.64
N ASP A 106 -46.26 -45.61 17.76
CA ASP A 106 -46.64 -45.42 16.35
C ASP A 106 -45.39 -45.59 15.47
N SER A 107 -45.55 -46.27 14.34
CA SER A 107 -44.46 -46.62 13.43
C SER A 107 -44.37 -45.61 12.29
N GLU A 108 -43.42 -44.69 12.36
CA GLU A 108 -43.10 -43.76 11.27
C GLU A 108 -41.71 -44.07 10.72
N LEU A 109 -41.56 -44.04 9.38
CA LEU A 109 -40.29 -44.32 8.70
C LEU A 109 -39.23 -43.27 9.12
N PRO A 110 -37.96 -43.67 9.30
CA PRO A 110 -36.94 -42.74 9.75
C PRO A 110 -36.75 -41.63 8.70
N PRO A 111 -36.77 -40.34 9.09
CA PRO A 111 -36.45 -39.27 8.17
C PRO A 111 -34.99 -39.45 7.70
N ALA A 112 -34.75 -39.20 6.40
CA ALA A 112 -33.41 -39.21 5.85
C ALA A 112 -32.50 -38.30 6.69
N PRO A 113 -31.26 -38.72 7.00
CA PRO A 113 -30.40 -37.94 7.89
C PRO A 113 -30.20 -36.55 7.31
N LEU A 114 -30.67 -35.54 8.05
CA LEU A 114 -30.34 -34.14 7.78
C LEU A 114 -28.83 -34.06 7.70
N LEU A 115 -28.31 -33.69 6.52
CA LEU A 115 -26.90 -33.43 6.34
C LEU A 115 -26.49 -32.40 7.38
N LEU A 116 -25.65 -32.81 8.33
CA LEU A 116 -25.04 -31.91 9.30
C LEU A 116 -24.44 -30.74 8.50
N PRO A 117 -24.66 -29.48 8.92
CA PRO A 117 -23.97 -28.36 8.30
C PRO A 117 -22.48 -28.68 8.22
N LEU A 118 -21.91 -28.59 7.02
CA LEU A 118 -20.48 -28.78 6.83
C LEU A 118 -19.76 -27.92 7.88
N PRO A 119 -18.80 -28.48 8.65
CA PRO A 119 -18.11 -27.69 9.66
C PRO A 119 -17.54 -26.44 8.98
N PRO A 120 -17.69 -25.25 9.60
CA PRO A 120 -17.29 -24.00 8.96
C PRO A 120 -15.84 -24.15 8.51
N VAL A 121 -15.61 -24.00 7.20
CA VAL A 121 -14.31 -24.25 6.56
C VAL A 121 -13.26 -23.48 7.36
N SER A 122 -12.39 -24.21 8.05
CA SER A 122 -11.48 -23.61 9.04
C SER A 122 -10.66 -22.52 8.36
N ALA A 123 -10.97 -21.27 8.73
CA ALA A 123 -10.52 -20.10 8.00
C ALA A 123 -8.99 -20.07 7.98
N LYS A 124 -8.41 -20.23 6.79
CA LYS A 124 -6.95 -20.23 6.61
C LYS A 124 -6.36 -18.94 7.17
N ASN A 125 -5.16 -19.05 7.76
CA ASN A 125 -4.49 -17.97 8.48
C ASN A 125 -5.39 -17.23 9.50
N PRO A 126 -5.95 -17.91 10.53
CA PRO A 126 -6.92 -17.31 11.46
C PRO A 126 -6.34 -16.17 12.31
N GLY A 127 -5.02 -16.14 12.49
CA GLY A 127 -4.31 -15.05 13.18
C GLY A 127 -3.88 -13.88 12.28
N CYS A 128 -4.24 -13.89 11.00
CA CYS A 128 -3.91 -12.87 10.00
C CYS A 128 -2.41 -12.49 10.00
N LYS A 129 -1.54 -13.49 10.07
CA LYS A 129 -0.08 -13.33 10.14
C LYS A 129 0.55 -13.24 8.77
N ILE A 130 1.61 -12.43 8.66
CA ILE A 130 2.36 -12.30 7.41
C ILE A 130 2.99 -13.65 7.07
N MET A 131 2.63 -14.21 5.93
CA MET A 131 3.13 -15.49 5.46
C MET A 131 4.39 -15.29 4.61
N THR A 132 5.33 -16.24 4.68
CA THR A 132 6.52 -16.29 3.83
C THR A 132 6.48 -17.55 2.97
N PHE A 133 6.51 -17.36 1.65
CA PHE A 133 6.48 -18.44 0.66
C PHE A 133 7.87 -18.66 0.03
N ARG A 134 8.11 -19.88 -0.43
CA ARG A 134 9.37 -20.34 -1.03
C ARG A 134 9.06 -21.25 -2.23
N PRO A 135 8.58 -20.68 -3.36
CA PRO A 135 8.26 -21.46 -4.55
C PRO A 135 9.45 -22.25 -5.08
N THR A 136 9.16 -23.44 -5.62
CA THR A 136 10.04 -24.10 -6.59
C THR A 136 10.06 -23.32 -7.90
N MET A 137 11.06 -23.55 -8.77
CA MET A 137 11.11 -22.90 -10.08
C MET A 137 9.87 -23.19 -10.95
N GLU A 138 9.25 -24.37 -10.81
CA GLU A 138 8.02 -24.69 -11.56
C GLU A 138 6.81 -23.87 -11.07
N GLU A 139 6.67 -23.70 -9.76
CA GLU A 139 5.63 -22.85 -9.17
C GLU A 139 5.87 -21.36 -9.45
N PHE A 140 7.14 -20.94 -9.58
CA PHE A 140 7.53 -19.56 -9.81
C PHE A 140 7.29 -19.08 -11.26
N LYS A 141 7.16 -19.98 -12.24
CA LYS A 141 6.90 -19.60 -13.64
C LYS A 141 5.60 -18.82 -13.86
N ASP A 142 4.56 -19.12 -13.09
CA ASP A 142 3.21 -18.55 -13.27
C ASP A 142 2.84 -17.68 -12.05
N PHE A 143 3.07 -16.37 -12.20
CA PHE A 143 2.79 -15.38 -11.17
C PHE A 143 1.32 -15.39 -10.72
N ALA A 144 0.37 -15.38 -11.67
CA ALA A 144 -1.06 -15.31 -11.37
C ALA A 144 -1.54 -16.55 -10.61
N LYS A 145 -1.10 -17.74 -11.04
CA LYS A 145 -1.38 -19.01 -10.35
C LYS A 145 -0.75 -19.07 -8.97
N TYR A 146 0.44 -18.50 -8.78
CA TYR A 146 1.06 -18.45 -7.45
C TYR A 146 0.37 -17.46 -6.50
N VAL A 147 -0.14 -16.33 -7.01
CA VAL A 147 -0.99 -15.41 -6.22
C VAL A 147 -2.26 -16.12 -5.75
N VAL A 148 -2.95 -16.85 -6.64
CA VAL A 148 -4.12 -17.68 -6.29
C VAL A 148 -3.76 -18.73 -5.23
N TYR A 149 -2.61 -19.39 -5.37
CA TYR A 149 -2.11 -20.31 -4.35
C TYR A 149 -1.89 -19.62 -2.99
N MET A 150 -1.22 -18.47 -2.94
CA MET A 150 -1.01 -17.72 -1.69
C MET A 150 -2.32 -17.33 -1.01
N GLU A 151 -3.33 -16.88 -1.77
CA GLU A 151 -4.65 -16.58 -1.21
C GLU A 151 -5.41 -17.83 -0.74
N SER A 152 -5.25 -18.97 -1.43
CA SER A 152 -5.80 -20.26 -0.95
C SER A 152 -5.23 -20.70 0.41
N GLN A 153 -4.04 -20.21 0.78
CA GLN A 153 -3.43 -20.43 2.10
C GLN A 153 -3.76 -19.33 3.12
N GLY A 154 -4.55 -18.31 2.74
CA GLY A 154 -4.96 -17.20 3.62
C GLY A 154 -3.94 -16.06 3.72
N ALA A 155 -3.01 -15.93 2.78
CA ALA A 155 -1.98 -14.88 2.83
C ALA A 155 -2.58 -13.46 2.79
N HIS A 156 -3.62 -13.26 1.99
CA HIS A 156 -4.30 -11.97 1.78
C HIS A 156 -4.85 -11.36 3.06
N ARG A 157 -5.21 -12.20 4.05
CA ARG A 157 -5.75 -11.77 5.33
C ARG A 157 -4.78 -10.93 6.16
N ALA A 158 -3.47 -11.11 5.98
CA ALA A 158 -2.47 -10.28 6.65
C ALA A 158 -2.31 -8.89 6.01
N GLY A 159 -2.85 -8.67 4.81
CA GLY A 159 -2.62 -7.48 3.98
C GLY A 159 -1.25 -7.45 3.28
N LEU A 160 -0.33 -8.35 3.67
CA LEU A 160 1.05 -8.42 3.17
C LEU A 160 1.57 -9.87 3.24
N ALA A 161 2.31 -10.31 2.22
CA ALA A 161 3.07 -11.56 2.22
C ALA A 161 4.48 -11.35 1.66
N LYS A 162 5.39 -12.24 2.04
CA LYS A 162 6.75 -12.33 1.47
C LYS A 162 6.84 -13.53 0.54
N VAL A 163 7.55 -13.39 -0.58
CA VAL A 163 7.96 -14.50 -1.43
C VAL A 163 9.47 -14.46 -1.61
N ILE A 164 10.14 -15.55 -1.24
CA ILE A 164 11.58 -15.73 -1.45
C ILE A 164 11.72 -16.59 -2.70
N PRO A 165 12.26 -16.05 -3.82
CA PRO A 165 12.30 -16.75 -5.09
C PRO A 165 13.19 -18.01 -5.04
N PRO A 166 13.10 -18.91 -6.03
CA PRO A 166 13.93 -20.10 -6.11
C PRO A 166 15.42 -19.76 -6.08
N GLU A 167 16.23 -20.61 -5.45
CA GLU A 167 17.68 -20.43 -5.41
C GLU A 167 18.26 -20.39 -6.84
N GLY A 168 19.16 -19.43 -7.08
CA GLY A 168 19.76 -19.18 -8.40
C GLY A 168 18.95 -18.26 -9.31
N TRP A 169 17.65 -18.03 -9.07
CA TRP A 169 16.90 -17.01 -9.82
C TRP A 169 17.38 -15.60 -9.45
N LYS A 170 17.61 -14.77 -10.47
CA LYS A 170 17.90 -13.34 -10.33
C LYS A 170 17.29 -12.58 -11.51
N PRO A 171 16.71 -11.39 -11.30
CA PRO A 171 16.15 -10.59 -12.39
C PRO A 171 17.20 -9.79 -13.15
N ARG A 172 18.44 -9.72 -12.65
CA ARG A 172 19.54 -9.00 -13.29
C ARG A 172 20.88 -9.70 -13.04
N ARG A 173 21.73 -9.77 -14.07
CA ARG A 173 23.07 -10.39 -14.02
C ARG A 173 24.10 -9.54 -13.25
N SER A 174 24.09 -8.22 -13.45
CA SER A 174 24.90 -7.27 -12.67
C SER A 174 24.21 -5.91 -12.52
N TYR A 175 24.40 -5.28 -11.36
CA TYR A 175 23.92 -3.93 -11.04
C TYR A 175 24.96 -2.84 -11.30
N ASP A 176 26.17 -3.14 -11.78
CA ASP A 176 27.25 -2.14 -11.93
C ASP A 176 26.86 -0.96 -12.85
N SER A 177 25.99 -1.21 -13.83
CA SER A 177 25.56 -0.21 -14.83
C SER A 177 24.60 0.86 -14.30
N ILE A 178 24.05 0.71 -13.10
CA ILE A 178 22.99 1.61 -12.61
C ILE A 178 23.53 2.93 -12.02
N GLU A 179 24.83 3.01 -11.75
CA GLU A 179 25.44 4.15 -11.05
C GLU A 179 25.23 5.48 -11.78
N ASP A 180 25.22 5.44 -13.12
CA ASP A 180 25.01 6.59 -14.00
C ASP A 180 23.53 6.94 -14.22
N MET A 181 22.61 6.09 -13.75
CA MET A 181 21.17 6.33 -13.88
C MET A 181 20.75 7.55 -13.07
N VAL A 182 19.85 8.37 -13.62
CA VAL A 182 19.41 9.62 -13.01
C VAL A 182 18.19 9.37 -12.14
N ILE A 183 18.24 9.88 -10.90
CA ILE A 183 17.07 10.09 -10.04
C ILE A 183 16.59 11.52 -10.32
N PRO A 184 15.48 11.74 -11.05
CA PRO A 184 15.10 13.07 -11.54
C PRO A 184 14.57 13.99 -10.44
N ALA A 185 13.76 13.46 -9.52
CA ALA A 185 13.06 14.24 -8.48
C ALA A 185 13.23 13.67 -7.06
N PRO A 186 14.47 13.52 -6.53
CA PRO A 186 14.69 12.99 -5.20
C PRO A 186 14.02 13.86 -4.12
N ILE A 187 13.30 13.26 -3.17
CA ILE A 187 12.49 13.95 -2.17
C ILE A 187 13.13 13.90 -0.77
N MET A 188 13.38 15.06 -0.16
CA MET A 188 13.76 15.14 1.25
C MET A 188 12.53 15.00 2.14
N GLN A 189 12.54 14.02 3.04
CA GLN A 189 11.42 13.70 3.92
C GLN A 189 11.56 14.43 5.26
N VAL A 190 10.81 15.52 5.42
CA VAL A 190 10.73 16.30 6.66
C VAL A 190 9.60 15.74 7.50
N VAL A 191 9.91 15.23 8.70
CA VAL A 191 8.92 14.63 9.60
C VAL A 191 8.74 15.51 10.83
N THR A 192 7.48 15.84 11.14
CA THR A 192 7.07 16.60 12.33
C THR A 192 6.10 15.78 13.16
N GLY A 193 6.17 15.88 14.48
CA GLY A 193 5.32 15.13 15.41
C GLY A 193 6.10 14.56 16.58
N GLN A 194 5.43 13.78 17.42
CA GLN A 194 5.99 13.24 18.66
C GLN A 194 5.20 12.03 19.16
N SER A 195 5.76 11.29 20.13
CA SER A 195 5.07 10.21 20.85
C SER A 195 4.48 9.10 19.98
N GLY A 196 5.01 8.89 18.76
CA GLY A 196 4.52 7.88 17.82
C GLY A 196 3.48 8.36 16.81
N LEU A 197 3.13 9.66 16.84
CA LEU A 197 2.22 10.31 15.90
C LEU A 197 3.02 11.34 15.09
N PHE A 198 3.13 11.16 13.78
CA PHE A 198 3.88 12.10 12.93
C PHE A 198 3.22 12.33 11.57
N THR A 199 3.53 13.48 10.99
CA THR A 199 3.24 13.84 9.60
C THR A 199 4.56 14.08 8.86
N GLN A 200 4.67 13.48 7.68
CA GLN A 200 5.78 13.65 6.76
C GLN A 200 5.41 14.64 5.65
N TYR A 201 6.35 15.48 5.25
CA TYR A 201 6.28 16.39 4.12
C TYR A 201 7.49 16.13 3.21
N ASN A 202 7.25 16.17 1.90
CA ASN A 202 8.29 15.93 0.90
C ASN A 202 8.77 17.26 0.33
N ILE A 203 10.08 17.52 0.36
CA ILE A 203 10.72 18.68 -0.28
C ILE A 203 11.60 18.16 -1.42
N GLN A 204 11.18 18.37 -2.66
CA GLN A 204 11.95 17.99 -3.84
C GLN A 204 13.36 18.62 -3.82
N LYS A 205 14.34 17.84 -4.27
CA LYS A 205 15.75 18.25 -4.44
C LYS A 205 16.12 18.16 -5.92
N LYS A 206 17.27 18.75 -6.26
CA LYS A 206 17.83 18.66 -7.61
C LYS A 206 18.10 17.20 -7.97
N SER A 207 17.93 16.87 -9.25
CA SER A 207 18.29 15.58 -9.83
C SER A 207 19.74 15.21 -9.48
N MET A 208 19.99 13.92 -9.29
CA MET A 208 21.32 13.37 -9.04
C MET A 208 21.42 11.95 -9.60
N THR A 209 22.63 11.45 -9.83
CA THR A 209 22.81 10.04 -10.23
C THR A 209 22.66 9.09 -9.04
N VAL A 210 22.39 7.80 -9.32
CA VAL A 210 22.40 6.76 -8.29
C VAL A 210 23.75 6.69 -7.58
N GLY A 211 24.87 6.91 -8.29
CA GLY A 211 26.20 6.93 -7.69
C GLY A 211 26.47 8.11 -6.76
N GLU A 212 25.93 9.30 -7.06
CA GLU A 212 25.92 10.45 -6.15
C GLU A 212 25.04 10.16 -4.92
N TYR A 213 23.85 9.61 -5.15
CA TYR A 213 22.92 9.23 -4.09
C TYR A 213 23.51 8.16 -3.15
N ARG A 214 24.21 7.16 -3.69
CA ARG A 214 24.93 6.12 -2.95
C ARG A 214 26.04 6.71 -2.07
N LYS A 215 26.82 7.66 -2.58
CA LYS A 215 27.85 8.39 -1.80
C LYS A 215 27.20 9.20 -0.68
N LEU A 216 26.06 9.84 -0.94
CA LEU A 216 25.29 10.62 0.03
C LEU A 216 24.71 9.73 1.14
N ALA A 217 24.04 8.64 0.78
CA ALA A 217 23.43 7.66 1.69
C ALA A 217 24.45 7.02 2.65
N ASN A 218 25.67 6.75 2.16
CA ASN A 218 26.76 6.18 2.95
C ASN A 218 27.63 7.22 3.67
N SER A 219 27.35 8.52 3.53
CA SER A 219 28.06 9.57 4.26
C SER A 219 27.80 9.51 5.77
N LYS A 220 28.72 10.03 6.59
CA LYS A 220 28.59 10.07 8.07
C LYS A 220 27.29 10.73 8.59
N LYS A 221 26.61 11.54 7.76
CA LYS A 221 25.35 12.22 8.10
C LYS A 221 24.12 11.34 7.90
N TYR A 222 24.16 10.43 6.92
CA TYR A 222 23.00 9.65 6.47
C TYR A 222 23.19 8.13 6.62
N CYS A 223 24.39 7.65 6.91
CA CYS A 223 24.67 6.23 7.06
C CYS A 223 23.85 5.58 8.19
N THR A 224 23.53 4.29 8.01
CA THR A 224 22.86 3.47 9.02
C THR A 224 23.63 3.50 10.35
N PRO A 225 22.99 3.78 11.50
CA PRO A 225 23.66 3.78 12.79
C PRO A 225 24.02 2.36 13.18
N ARG A 226 25.12 2.20 13.93
CA ARG A 226 25.47 0.91 14.56
C ARG A 226 24.28 0.41 15.40
N HIS A 227 23.89 -0.83 15.20
CA HIS A 227 22.77 -1.49 15.87
C HIS A 227 23.12 -2.97 16.12
N LYS A 228 22.40 -3.60 17.06
CA LYS A 228 22.62 -5.02 17.40
C LYS A 228 21.83 -5.98 16.51
N ASP A 229 20.60 -5.61 16.23
CA ASP A 229 19.57 -6.41 15.59
C ASP A 229 18.49 -5.49 14.98
N PHE A 230 17.52 -6.05 14.27
CA PHE A 230 16.45 -5.28 13.64
C PHE A 230 15.54 -4.57 14.66
N ASP A 231 15.36 -5.09 15.87
CA ASP A 231 14.55 -4.46 16.92
C ASP A 231 15.26 -3.21 17.47
N ASP A 232 16.59 -3.24 17.57
CA ASP A 232 17.43 -2.11 17.94
C ASP A 232 17.44 -1.03 16.86
N LEU A 233 17.43 -1.43 15.59
CA LEU A 233 17.31 -0.50 14.48
C LEU A 233 15.91 0.12 14.40
N GLU A 234 14.84 -0.66 14.60
CA GLU A 234 13.45 -0.16 14.69
C GLU A 234 13.29 0.85 15.83
N ARG A 235 13.80 0.55 17.03
CA ARG A 235 13.80 1.51 18.16
C ARG A 235 14.52 2.80 17.80
N LYS A 236 15.65 2.72 17.08
CA LYS A 236 16.41 3.88 16.61
C LYS A 236 15.69 4.66 15.52
N TYR A 237 14.97 4.00 14.61
CA TYR A 237 14.14 4.64 13.60
C TYR A 237 13.05 5.51 14.28
N TRP A 238 12.19 4.91 15.11
CA TRP A 238 11.09 5.63 15.75
C TRP A 238 11.57 6.70 16.76
N LYS A 239 12.70 6.49 17.44
CA LYS A 239 13.29 7.49 18.34
C LYS A 239 13.86 8.71 17.61
N ASN A 240 14.47 8.52 16.44
CA ASN A 240 15.22 9.58 15.76
C ASN A 240 14.52 10.12 14.50
N LEU A 241 13.25 9.76 14.28
CA LEU A 241 12.53 10.00 13.02
C LEU A 241 12.55 11.47 12.58
N THR A 242 12.36 12.41 13.50
CA THR A 242 12.35 13.86 13.27
C THR A 242 13.74 14.50 13.12
N PHE A 243 14.83 13.80 13.50
CA PHE A 243 16.19 14.33 13.45
C PHE A 243 16.90 13.93 12.16
N VAL A 244 17.43 14.91 11.42
CA VAL A 244 18.05 14.72 10.09
C VAL A 244 17.08 14.10 9.08
N SER A 245 16.46 14.95 8.27
CA SER A 245 15.59 14.56 7.16
C SER A 245 16.38 13.78 6.10
N PRO A 246 16.06 12.49 5.86
CA PRO A 246 16.67 11.71 4.80
C PRO A 246 16.16 12.19 3.43
N ILE A 247 16.80 11.73 2.36
CA ILE A 247 16.35 11.97 0.99
C ILE A 247 15.99 10.61 0.40
N TYR A 248 14.89 10.49 -0.33
CA TYR A 248 14.42 9.25 -0.95
C TYR A 248 14.34 9.45 -2.47
N GLY A 249 14.97 8.56 -3.25
CA GLY A 249 14.81 8.53 -4.70
C GLY A 249 13.62 7.66 -5.07
N ALA A 250 12.41 8.16 -4.82
CA ALA A 250 11.15 7.46 -5.08
C ALA A 250 10.63 7.72 -6.49
N ASP A 251 9.71 6.86 -6.93
CA ASP A 251 8.85 7.06 -8.10
C ASP A 251 9.64 7.37 -9.39
N VAL A 252 10.76 6.64 -9.59
CA VAL A 252 11.61 6.76 -10.78
C VAL A 252 11.13 5.76 -11.84
N SER A 253 10.51 6.24 -12.92
CA SER A 253 10.00 5.42 -14.03
C SER A 253 11.07 4.53 -14.65
N GLY A 254 10.81 3.22 -14.70
CA GLY A 254 11.67 2.23 -15.38
C GLY A 254 11.74 0.88 -14.67
N SER A 255 12.35 -0.08 -15.34
CA SER A 255 12.71 -1.39 -14.78
C SER A 255 14.22 -1.61 -14.93
N ILE A 256 14.82 -2.34 -13.98
CA ILE A 256 16.19 -2.84 -14.08
C ILE A 256 16.27 -4.37 -14.21
N TYR A 257 15.17 -5.03 -14.58
CA TYR A 257 15.19 -6.42 -15.03
C TYR A 257 15.98 -6.54 -16.35
N ASP A 258 16.66 -7.68 -16.56
CA ASP A 258 17.25 -8.04 -17.85
C ASP A 258 16.14 -8.55 -18.82
N GLU A 259 16.27 -8.26 -20.11
CA GLU A 259 15.23 -8.50 -21.14
C GLU A 259 14.81 -9.97 -21.29
N ASP A 260 15.68 -10.92 -20.93
CA ASP A 260 15.40 -12.36 -21.01
C ASP A 260 14.59 -12.92 -19.84
N ILE A 261 14.35 -12.14 -18.79
CA ILE A 261 13.63 -12.57 -17.58
C ILE A 261 12.11 -12.52 -17.80
N ARG A 262 11.45 -13.68 -17.65
CA ARG A 262 10.00 -13.84 -17.85
C ARG A 262 9.25 -14.07 -16.54
N GLU A 263 9.87 -14.78 -15.61
CA GLU A 263 9.30 -15.11 -14.32
C GLU A 263 9.27 -13.87 -13.43
N TRP A 264 8.07 -13.45 -13.00
CA TRP A 264 7.86 -12.35 -12.05
C TRP A 264 8.56 -11.04 -12.48
N ASN A 265 8.55 -10.78 -13.80
CA ASN A 265 9.00 -9.53 -14.37
C ASN A 265 8.00 -8.42 -14.02
N ILE A 266 8.41 -7.45 -13.19
CA ILE A 266 7.53 -6.39 -12.68
C ILE A 266 7.04 -5.48 -13.82
N GLY A 267 7.81 -5.31 -14.90
CA GLY A 267 7.35 -4.63 -16.10
C GLY A 267 6.27 -5.39 -16.90
N HIS A 268 6.14 -6.71 -16.72
CA HIS A 268 5.31 -7.59 -17.55
C HIS A 268 4.65 -8.72 -16.74
N LEU A 269 3.86 -8.37 -15.72
CA LEU A 269 3.19 -9.33 -14.84
C LEU A 269 2.00 -10.08 -15.49
N ASN A 270 1.49 -9.59 -16.63
CA ASN A 270 0.40 -10.20 -17.42
C ASN A 270 -0.89 -10.43 -16.60
N THR A 271 -1.47 -9.36 -16.02
CA THR A 271 -2.59 -9.46 -15.06
C THR A 271 -3.88 -8.83 -15.59
N LEU A 272 -4.93 -8.73 -14.75
CA LEU A 272 -6.15 -8.02 -15.16
C LEU A 272 -5.92 -6.52 -15.38
N LEU A 273 -4.88 -5.93 -14.78
CA LEU A 273 -4.66 -4.49 -14.88
C LEU A 273 -4.32 -4.08 -16.33
N ASP A 274 -3.73 -4.99 -17.09
CA ASP A 274 -3.46 -4.89 -18.52
C ASP A 274 -4.73 -4.67 -19.36
N MET A 275 -5.92 -5.00 -18.85
CA MET A 275 -7.21 -4.66 -19.48
C MET A 275 -7.36 -3.15 -19.67
N VAL A 276 -6.82 -2.32 -18.76
CA VAL A 276 -6.91 -0.85 -18.84
C VAL A 276 -6.17 -0.32 -20.08
N GLU A 277 -4.98 -0.87 -20.35
CA GLU A 277 -4.21 -0.52 -21.54
C GLU A 277 -4.85 -1.12 -22.80
N GLN A 278 -5.27 -2.38 -22.75
CA GLN A 278 -5.79 -3.12 -23.92
C GLN A 278 -7.16 -2.64 -24.42
N GLU A 279 -8.03 -2.17 -23.53
CA GLU A 279 -9.39 -1.70 -23.87
C GLU A 279 -9.47 -0.18 -23.98
N CYS A 280 -8.84 0.56 -23.06
CA CYS A 280 -8.97 2.02 -22.98
C CYS A 280 -7.78 2.77 -23.61
N GLY A 281 -6.66 2.08 -23.93
CA GLY A 281 -5.43 2.73 -24.39
C GLY A 281 -4.72 3.57 -23.32
N ILE A 282 -5.07 3.40 -22.04
CA ILE A 282 -4.56 4.23 -20.94
C ILE A 282 -3.37 3.55 -20.26
N VAL A 283 -2.23 4.21 -20.29
CA VAL A 283 -1.05 3.91 -19.45
C VAL A 283 -1.07 4.84 -18.24
N ILE A 284 -0.83 4.31 -17.04
CA ILE A 284 -0.84 5.04 -15.77
C ILE A 284 0.50 4.75 -15.08
N GLU A 285 1.40 5.74 -15.08
CA GLU A 285 2.76 5.58 -14.55
C GLU A 285 2.76 5.13 -13.08
N GLY A 286 3.56 4.11 -12.77
CA GLY A 286 3.66 3.50 -11.44
C GLY A 286 2.57 2.47 -11.11
N VAL A 287 1.49 2.45 -11.88
CA VAL A 287 0.31 1.61 -11.62
C VAL A 287 0.32 0.40 -12.56
N ASN A 288 0.47 0.63 -13.87
CA ASN A 288 0.77 -0.43 -14.84
C ASN A 288 2.17 -0.30 -15.48
N THR A 289 3.02 0.58 -14.95
CA THR A 289 4.45 0.65 -15.30
C THR A 289 5.31 0.59 -14.03
N PRO A 290 6.50 0.01 -14.07
CA PRO A 290 7.36 -0.13 -12.90
C PRO A 290 7.97 1.21 -12.45
N TYR A 291 8.06 1.37 -11.13
CA TYR A 291 8.83 2.42 -10.45
C TYR A 291 9.99 1.83 -9.64
N LEU A 292 11.13 2.52 -9.71
CA LEU A 292 12.33 2.26 -8.94
C LEU A 292 12.40 3.18 -7.71
N TYR A 293 12.92 2.63 -6.61
CA TYR A 293 12.98 3.24 -5.30
C TYR A 293 14.36 3.10 -4.68
N PHE A 294 15.14 4.17 -4.70
CA PHE A 294 16.46 4.26 -4.08
C PHE A 294 16.31 4.70 -2.63
N GLY A 295 16.44 3.77 -1.68
CA GLY A 295 16.37 4.05 -0.24
C GLY A 295 17.69 4.51 0.36
N MET A 296 17.62 5.26 1.46
CA MET A 296 18.69 5.41 2.45
C MET A 296 18.12 5.22 3.86
N TRP A 297 18.98 5.19 4.88
CA TRP A 297 18.55 5.04 6.27
C TRP A 297 17.48 6.09 6.65
N LYS A 298 16.43 5.63 7.34
CA LYS A 298 15.20 6.38 7.70
C LYS A 298 14.30 6.82 6.56
N THR A 299 14.60 6.54 5.28
CA THR A 299 13.60 6.83 4.23
C THR A 299 12.35 5.99 4.46
N THR A 300 11.20 6.64 4.41
CA THR A 300 9.92 6.14 4.95
C THR A 300 8.87 6.09 3.86
N PHE A 301 8.03 5.06 3.92
CA PHE A 301 6.73 5.02 3.24
C PHE A 301 5.63 4.99 4.32
N ALA A 302 4.69 5.91 4.20
CA ALA A 302 3.68 6.15 5.23
C ALA A 302 2.53 5.13 5.18
N TRP A 303 1.62 5.19 6.16
CA TRP A 303 0.42 4.35 6.16
C TRP A 303 -0.49 4.69 4.99
N HIS A 304 -0.63 3.73 4.07
CA HIS A 304 -1.52 3.83 2.92
C HIS A 304 -1.99 2.45 2.47
N THR A 305 -3.02 2.44 1.62
CA THR A 305 -3.31 1.36 0.68
C THR A 305 -2.88 1.80 -0.72
N GLU A 306 -2.74 0.86 -1.64
CA GLU A 306 -2.48 1.14 -3.05
C GLU A 306 -3.59 1.97 -3.68
N ASP A 307 -3.29 2.66 -4.78
CA ASP A 307 -4.29 3.40 -5.54
C ASP A 307 -5.36 2.47 -6.09
N MET A 308 -6.62 2.91 -6.02
CA MET A 308 -7.81 2.07 -6.25
C MET A 308 -7.85 0.76 -5.43
N ASP A 309 -7.14 0.71 -4.30
CA ASP A 309 -6.98 -0.46 -3.43
C ASP A 309 -6.52 -1.73 -4.18
N LEU A 310 -5.65 -1.55 -5.18
CA LEU A 310 -4.96 -2.61 -5.94
C LEU A 310 -4.08 -3.50 -5.04
N TYR A 311 -3.53 -4.55 -5.65
CA TYR A 311 -2.33 -5.21 -5.13
C TYR A 311 -1.09 -4.37 -5.50
N SER A 312 0.02 -4.58 -4.79
CA SER A 312 1.35 -4.24 -5.30
C SER A 312 2.33 -5.38 -5.11
N ILE A 313 3.33 -5.42 -5.99
CA ILE A 313 4.51 -6.28 -5.88
C ILE A 313 5.73 -5.38 -5.72
N ASN A 314 6.62 -5.72 -4.78
CA ASN A 314 7.88 -5.02 -4.57
C ASN A 314 9.04 -6.01 -4.47
N TYR A 315 10.06 -5.87 -5.31
CA TYR A 315 11.29 -6.64 -5.27
C TYR A 315 12.45 -5.78 -4.78
N LEU A 316 13.22 -6.27 -3.79
CA LEU A 316 14.40 -5.55 -3.29
C LEU A 316 15.66 -6.03 -4.04
N HIS A 317 16.01 -5.31 -5.11
CA HIS A 317 17.09 -5.68 -6.04
C HIS A 317 18.45 -5.86 -5.37
N PHE A 318 18.85 -4.91 -4.53
CA PHE A 318 20.10 -4.96 -3.79
C PHE A 318 20.12 -4.02 -2.59
N GLY A 319 21.06 -4.26 -1.68
CA GLY A 319 21.45 -3.36 -0.60
C GLY A 319 20.83 -3.70 0.75
N GLN A 320 20.64 -2.68 1.57
CA GLN A 320 20.15 -2.84 2.95
C GLN A 320 18.64 -3.16 2.99
N SER A 321 18.22 -3.95 3.96
CA SER A 321 16.84 -4.42 4.12
C SER A 321 15.80 -3.29 4.25
N LYS A 322 14.53 -3.64 4.02
CA LYS A 322 13.34 -2.78 4.17
C LYS A 322 12.41 -3.38 5.22
N SER A 323 12.07 -2.66 6.28
CA SER A 323 11.07 -3.12 7.26
C SER A 323 9.68 -2.64 6.87
N TRP A 324 8.71 -3.55 7.00
CA TRP A 324 7.31 -3.36 6.69
C TRP A 324 6.45 -3.60 7.93
N TYR A 325 5.38 -2.83 8.04
CA TYR A 325 4.23 -3.04 8.90
C TYR A 325 3.01 -3.26 8.02
N ALA A 326 2.14 -4.19 8.40
CA ALA A 326 0.88 -4.44 7.72
C ALA A 326 -0.28 -4.57 8.70
N ILE A 327 -1.44 -4.05 8.30
CA ILE A 327 -2.71 -4.19 9.03
C ILE A 327 -3.64 -5.04 8.16
N PRO A 328 -4.24 -6.12 8.71
CA PRO A 328 -5.24 -6.94 8.03
C PRO A 328 -6.33 -6.09 7.36
N PRO A 329 -6.75 -6.38 6.11
CA PRO A 329 -7.81 -5.63 5.43
C PRO A 329 -9.11 -5.58 6.24
N GLU A 330 -9.44 -6.68 6.92
CA GLU A 330 -10.55 -6.81 7.88
C GLU A 330 -10.49 -5.84 9.08
N HIS A 331 -9.39 -5.12 9.25
CA HIS A 331 -9.18 -4.09 10.28
C HIS A 331 -8.81 -2.70 9.72
N GLY A 332 -8.73 -2.51 8.39
CA GLY A 332 -8.37 -1.22 7.78
C GLY A 332 -9.28 -0.08 8.22
N LYS A 333 -10.60 -0.30 8.33
CA LYS A 333 -11.55 0.71 8.84
C LYS A 333 -11.32 1.09 10.31
N ARG A 334 -10.59 0.30 11.10
CA ARG A 334 -10.20 0.64 12.48
C ARG A 334 -8.99 1.57 12.50
N LEU A 335 -8.03 1.38 11.58
CA LEU A 335 -6.91 2.30 11.38
C LEU A 335 -7.41 3.68 10.92
N GLU A 336 -8.31 3.72 9.94
CA GLU A 336 -8.88 4.97 9.43
C GLU A 336 -9.49 5.82 10.54
N ARG A 337 -10.38 5.23 11.36
CA ARG A 337 -11.00 5.93 12.51
C ARG A 337 -9.96 6.42 13.54
N LEU A 338 -8.92 5.63 13.79
CA LEU A 338 -7.84 6.03 14.70
C LEU A 338 -7.05 7.22 14.13
N ALA A 339 -6.75 7.19 12.84
CA ALA A 339 -6.05 8.27 12.15
C ALA A 339 -6.90 9.54 12.08
N GLN A 340 -8.21 9.43 11.78
CA GLN A 340 -9.16 10.56 11.80
C GLN A 340 -9.18 11.25 13.19
N GLY A 341 -9.19 10.47 14.27
CA GLY A 341 -9.16 10.99 15.64
C GLY A 341 -7.86 11.71 16.02
N PHE A 342 -6.71 11.31 15.46
CA PHE A 342 -5.41 11.96 15.73
C PHE A 342 -5.05 13.09 14.76
N PHE A 343 -5.59 13.08 13.55
CA PHE A 343 -5.31 14.06 12.51
C PHE A 343 -6.60 14.75 12.02
N PRO A 344 -7.39 15.40 12.92
CA PRO A 344 -8.71 15.93 12.58
C PRO A 344 -8.65 17.00 11.48
N GLY A 345 -7.61 17.85 11.45
CA GLY A 345 -7.43 18.83 10.38
C GLY A 345 -7.21 18.19 9.00
N SER A 346 -6.44 17.09 8.94
CA SER A 346 -6.25 16.32 7.70
C SER A 346 -7.54 15.62 7.27
N SER A 347 -8.27 15.04 8.22
CA SER A 347 -9.55 14.36 7.97
C SER A 347 -10.64 15.32 7.51
N GLN A 348 -10.70 16.55 8.03
CA GLN A 348 -11.66 17.57 7.60
C GLN A 348 -11.36 18.08 6.18
N GLY A 349 -10.09 18.03 5.74
CA GLY A 349 -9.70 18.41 4.39
C GLY A 349 -9.82 17.30 3.34
N CYS A 350 -9.88 16.02 3.74
CA CYS A 350 -10.03 14.88 2.84
C CYS A 350 -10.42 13.60 3.59
N ASP A 351 -11.54 12.97 3.22
CA ASP A 351 -12.00 11.69 3.80
C ASP A 351 -10.97 10.55 3.64
N ALA A 352 -10.19 10.59 2.55
CA ALA A 352 -9.16 9.62 2.21
C ALA A 352 -7.72 10.14 2.43
N PHE A 353 -7.49 11.03 3.41
CA PHE A 353 -6.19 11.70 3.60
C PHE A 353 -4.98 10.77 3.78
N LEU A 354 -5.17 9.50 4.17
CA LEU A 354 -4.10 8.51 4.21
C LEU A 354 -3.49 8.24 2.82
N ARG A 355 -4.27 8.38 1.73
CA ARG A 355 -3.75 8.32 0.35
C ARG A 355 -2.76 9.42 0.01
N HIS A 356 -2.63 10.48 0.82
CA HIS A 356 -1.57 11.47 0.64
C HIS A 356 -0.18 10.90 0.97
N LYS A 357 -0.09 9.70 1.55
CA LYS A 357 1.15 9.02 1.96
C LYS A 357 2.02 9.87 2.90
N MET A 358 1.37 10.62 3.82
CA MET A 358 2.01 11.54 4.77
C MET A 358 1.89 11.14 6.25
N THR A 359 1.02 10.19 6.61
CA THR A 359 0.67 9.89 8.01
C THR A 359 1.45 8.72 8.59
N LEU A 360 2.15 8.95 9.70
CA LEU A 360 2.97 7.95 10.38
C LEU A 360 2.43 7.67 11.79
N LEU A 361 2.10 6.40 12.03
CA LEU A 361 1.65 5.87 13.32
C LEU A 361 2.62 4.77 13.73
N SER A 362 3.21 4.86 14.93
CA SER A 362 4.18 3.87 15.39
C SER A 362 3.52 2.58 15.91
N PRO A 363 4.23 1.44 15.89
CA PRO A 363 3.80 0.19 16.51
C PRO A 363 3.30 0.35 17.96
N SER A 364 3.88 1.27 18.73
CA SER A 364 3.46 1.55 20.10
C SER A 364 2.08 2.21 20.18
N ILE A 365 1.75 3.10 19.24
CA ILE A 365 0.40 3.67 19.12
C ILE A 365 -0.60 2.60 18.68
N LEU A 366 -0.27 1.79 17.67
CA LEU A 366 -1.16 0.72 17.21
C LEU A 366 -1.47 -0.29 18.33
N LYS A 367 -0.45 -0.71 19.11
CA LYS A 367 -0.62 -1.54 20.31
C LYS A 367 -1.51 -0.86 21.37
N LYS A 368 -1.28 0.43 21.67
CA LYS A 368 -2.03 1.18 22.69
C LYS A 368 -3.54 1.27 22.38
N TYR A 369 -3.91 1.33 21.10
CA TYR A 369 -5.31 1.40 20.65
C TYR A 369 -5.82 0.06 20.09
N SER A 370 -5.13 -1.05 20.40
CA SER A 370 -5.50 -2.42 20.04
C SER A 370 -5.78 -2.63 18.55
N ILE A 371 -5.12 -1.86 17.66
CA ILE A 371 -5.15 -2.10 16.21
C ILE A 371 -4.25 -3.29 15.92
N PRO A 372 -4.76 -4.40 15.36
CA PRO A 372 -3.92 -5.55 15.03
C PRO A 372 -3.07 -5.21 13.82
N PHE A 373 -1.78 -5.49 13.93
CA PHE A 373 -0.80 -5.38 12.86
C PHE A 373 0.25 -6.48 13.03
N ASP A 374 1.03 -6.69 11.99
CA ASP A 374 2.20 -7.55 12.00
C ASP A 374 3.38 -6.82 11.35
N ARG A 375 4.60 -7.32 11.54
CA ARG A 375 5.82 -6.69 10.99
C ARG A 375 6.75 -7.73 10.38
N ILE A 376 7.44 -7.35 9.30
CA ILE A 376 8.43 -8.21 8.64
C ILE A 376 9.55 -7.36 8.04
N THR A 377 10.75 -7.92 7.95
CA THR A 377 11.88 -7.30 7.24
C THR A 377 12.12 -8.04 5.93
N GLN A 378 12.03 -7.32 4.82
CA GLN A 378 12.40 -7.76 3.47
C GLN A 378 13.91 -7.55 3.27
N ASN A 379 14.61 -8.58 2.83
CA ASN A 379 16.03 -8.57 2.52
C ASN A 379 16.25 -8.49 1.00
N GLU A 380 17.48 -8.23 0.59
CA GLU A 380 17.90 -8.31 -0.81
C GLU A 380 17.48 -9.66 -1.42
N GLY A 381 16.95 -9.61 -2.65
CA GLY A 381 16.49 -10.78 -3.37
C GLY A 381 15.07 -11.26 -3.03
N GLU A 382 14.37 -10.62 -2.10
CA GLU A 382 13.02 -11.03 -1.68
C GLU A 382 11.91 -10.13 -2.26
N PHE A 383 10.79 -10.75 -2.64
CA PHE A 383 9.55 -10.07 -3.01
C PHE A 383 8.64 -9.84 -1.80
N MET A 384 7.90 -8.74 -1.83
CA MET A 384 6.75 -8.46 -0.98
C MET A 384 5.51 -8.26 -1.86
N ILE A 385 4.38 -8.84 -1.45
CA ILE A 385 3.08 -8.68 -2.10
C ILE A 385 2.13 -8.03 -1.11
N THR A 386 1.63 -6.83 -1.43
CA THR A 386 0.51 -6.21 -0.71
C THR A 386 -0.81 -6.66 -1.33
N PHE A 387 -1.85 -6.75 -0.51
CA PHE A 387 -3.17 -7.20 -0.94
C PHE A 387 -4.20 -6.06 -0.88
N PRO A 388 -5.28 -6.12 -1.69
CA PRO A 388 -6.33 -5.11 -1.71
C PRO A 388 -6.80 -4.68 -0.31
N TYR A 389 -6.76 -3.35 -0.09
CA TYR A 389 -7.09 -2.68 1.17
C TYR A 389 -6.20 -3.07 2.38
N GLY A 390 -5.07 -3.74 2.13
CA GLY A 390 -4.02 -4.03 3.11
C GLY A 390 -3.20 -2.78 3.40
N TYR A 391 -3.58 -2.06 4.46
CA TYR A 391 -2.82 -0.89 4.91
C TYR A 391 -1.40 -1.30 5.31
N HIS A 392 -0.40 -0.59 4.80
CA HIS A 392 1.00 -0.86 5.10
C HIS A 392 1.83 0.42 5.20
N ALA A 393 2.96 0.33 5.90
CA ALA A 393 3.94 1.40 6.12
C ALA A 393 5.33 0.80 6.42
N GLY A 394 6.39 1.61 6.41
CA GLY A 394 7.72 1.08 6.73
C GLY A 394 8.88 2.03 6.45
N PHE A 395 10.10 1.48 6.52
CA PHE A 395 11.34 2.23 6.37
C PHE A 395 12.50 1.40 5.81
N ASN A 396 13.42 2.06 5.10
CA ASN A 396 14.66 1.46 4.61
C ASN A 396 15.78 1.52 5.67
N HIS A 397 16.58 0.45 5.75
CA HIS A 397 17.65 0.31 6.75
C HIS A 397 18.91 1.07 6.36
N GLY A 398 19.14 1.32 5.07
CA GLY A 398 20.32 1.99 4.53
C GLY A 398 20.20 2.15 3.01
N PHE A 399 21.32 2.29 2.31
CA PHE A 399 21.31 2.34 0.84
C PHE A 399 20.75 1.05 0.24
N ASN A 400 19.71 1.15 -0.59
CA ASN A 400 19.10 0.03 -1.30
C ASN A 400 18.39 0.50 -2.59
N CYS A 401 18.00 -0.46 -3.43
CA CYS A 401 17.10 -0.24 -4.56
C CYS A 401 15.99 -1.29 -4.55
N ALA A 402 14.74 -0.85 -4.68
CA ALA A 402 13.59 -1.72 -4.92
C ALA A 402 12.88 -1.32 -6.21
N GLU A 403 12.18 -2.27 -6.83
CA GLU A 403 11.29 -2.04 -7.97
C GLU A 403 9.87 -2.48 -7.59
N SER A 404 8.84 -1.75 -8.01
CA SER A 404 7.44 -2.13 -7.78
C SER A 404 6.47 -1.59 -8.82
N THR A 405 5.33 -2.25 -8.95
CA THR A 405 4.14 -1.81 -9.70
C THR A 405 2.88 -2.31 -9.00
N ASN A 406 1.71 -1.80 -9.39
CA ASN A 406 0.43 -2.40 -9.01
C ASN A 406 0.00 -3.53 -9.96
N PHE A 407 -0.88 -4.41 -9.49
CA PHE A 407 -1.51 -5.44 -10.32
C PHE A 407 -2.91 -5.80 -9.82
N ALA A 408 -3.68 -6.53 -10.65
CA ALA A 408 -5.08 -6.86 -10.36
C ALA A 408 -5.43 -8.34 -10.60
N THR A 409 -6.32 -8.86 -9.76
CA THR A 409 -6.93 -10.19 -9.85
C THR A 409 -8.45 -10.06 -9.87
N LEU A 410 -9.18 -11.15 -10.14
CA LEU A 410 -10.65 -11.13 -10.15
C LEU A 410 -11.24 -10.64 -8.81
N ARG A 411 -10.61 -10.97 -7.68
CA ARG A 411 -11.02 -10.49 -6.35
C ARG A 411 -10.93 -8.97 -6.20
N TRP A 412 -9.98 -8.31 -6.86
CA TRP A 412 -9.81 -6.86 -6.74
C TRP A 412 -10.99 -6.05 -7.29
N VAL A 413 -11.76 -6.57 -8.27
CA VAL A 413 -12.81 -5.79 -8.95
C VAL A 413 -13.81 -5.18 -7.96
N ASP A 414 -14.24 -5.94 -6.94
CA ASP A 414 -15.14 -5.41 -5.90
C ASP A 414 -14.46 -4.42 -4.94
N TYR A 415 -13.15 -4.55 -4.69
CA TYR A 415 -12.38 -3.56 -3.94
C TYR A 415 -12.25 -2.24 -4.72
N GLY A 416 -11.88 -2.29 -6.00
CA GLY A 416 -11.75 -1.11 -6.85
C GLY A 416 -13.06 -0.33 -6.99
N LYS A 417 -14.22 -1.02 -7.00
CA LYS A 417 -15.55 -0.39 -6.97
C LYS A 417 -15.87 0.35 -5.67
N MET A 418 -15.26 -0.07 -4.55
CA MET A 418 -15.52 0.47 -3.20
C MET A 418 -14.38 1.35 -2.68
N ALA A 419 -13.29 1.48 -3.43
CA ALA A 419 -12.10 2.24 -3.05
C ALA A 419 -12.43 3.72 -2.81
N THR A 420 -12.27 4.17 -1.55
CA THR A 420 -12.51 5.57 -1.18
C THR A 420 -11.37 6.44 -1.73
N GLN A 421 -11.65 7.28 -2.73
CA GLN A 421 -10.62 8.10 -3.41
C GLN A 421 -10.37 9.44 -2.69
N CYS A 422 -9.19 10.03 -2.90
CA CYS A 422 -8.93 11.41 -2.48
C CYS A 422 -9.64 12.40 -3.42
N THR A 423 -10.29 13.40 -2.84
CA THR A 423 -11.10 14.41 -3.54
C THR A 423 -10.49 15.82 -3.52
N CYS A 424 -9.48 16.08 -2.67
CA CYS A 424 -8.85 17.39 -2.54
C CYS A 424 -7.66 17.62 -3.48
N ARG A 425 -7.24 16.60 -4.24
CA ARG A 425 -6.14 16.63 -5.22
C ARG A 425 -6.64 16.21 -6.60
N LYS A 426 -6.12 16.85 -7.65
CA LYS A 426 -6.52 16.61 -9.06
C LYS A 426 -5.65 15.55 -9.75
N ASP A 427 -4.42 15.44 -9.28
CA ASP A 427 -3.30 14.58 -9.67
C ASP A 427 -3.39 13.13 -9.12
N MET A 428 -4.50 12.77 -8.47
CA MET A 428 -4.70 11.41 -7.97
C MET A 428 -5.02 10.43 -9.10
N VAL A 429 -4.41 9.23 -9.04
CA VAL A 429 -4.73 8.09 -9.90
C VAL A 429 -6.23 7.78 -9.82
N LYS A 430 -6.86 7.61 -10.99
CA LYS A 430 -8.24 7.15 -11.14
C LYS A 430 -8.32 6.10 -12.23
N ILE A 431 -8.86 4.94 -11.90
CA ILE A 431 -9.13 3.86 -12.85
C ILE A 431 -10.64 3.78 -13.05
N SER A 432 -11.09 3.78 -14.30
CA SER A 432 -12.51 3.56 -14.60
C SER A 432 -12.86 2.09 -14.35
N MET A 433 -13.66 1.83 -13.31
CA MET A 433 -14.13 0.47 -13.02
C MET A 433 -15.11 -0.05 -14.08
N ASP A 434 -15.63 0.80 -14.98
CA ASP A 434 -16.68 0.44 -15.94
C ASP A 434 -16.30 -0.76 -16.81
N VAL A 435 -15.08 -0.76 -17.37
CA VAL A 435 -14.59 -1.86 -18.20
C VAL A 435 -14.52 -3.19 -17.43
N PHE A 436 -14.13 -3.15 -16.16
CA PHE A 436 -14.04 -4.34 -15.31
C PHE A 436 -15.43 -4.87 -14.93
N VAL A 437 -16.35 -4.01 -14.48
CA VAL A 437 -17.70 -4.46 -14.11
C VAL A 437 -18.47 -4.96 -15.33
N ARG A 438 -18.39 -4.25 -16.46
CA ARG A 438 -19.05 -4.63 -17.71
C ARG A 438 -18.57 -5.98 -18.25
N SER A 439 -17.26 -6.22 -18.19
CA SER A 439 -16.64 -7.41 -18.79
C SER A 439 -16.60 -8.61 -17.87
N LEU A 440 -16.47 -8.40 -16.54
CA LEU A 440 -16.21 -9.47 -15.55
C LEU A 440 -17.36 -9.66 -14.55
N GLN A 441 -18.33 -8.73 -14.50
CA GLN A 441 -19.51 -8.81 -13.62
C GLN A 441 -20.80 -8.34 -14.34
N PRO A 442 -21.09 -8.84 -15.56
CA PRO A 442 -22.17 -8.30 -16.41
C PRO A 442 -23.54 -8.30 -15.72
N ASP A 443 -23.87 -9.36 -14.99
CA ASP A 443 -25.14 -9.50 -14.23
C ASP A 443 -25.33 -8.42 -13.15
N ARG A 444 -24.23 -7.79 -12.69
CA ARG A 444 -24.23 -6.71 -11.70
C ARG A 444 -24.05 -5.33 -12.33
N TYR A 445 -23.71 -5.24 -13.62
CA TYR A 445 -23.34 -3.97 -14.28
C TYR A 445 -24.44 -2.91 -14.18
N GLU A 446 -25.67 -3.23 -14.58
CA GLU A 446 -26.79 -2.29 -14.54
C GLU A 446 -27.15 -1.83 -13.12
N LEU A 447 -27.08 -2.74 -12.14
CA LEU A 447 -27.31 -2.40 -10.73
C LEU A 447 -26.18 -1.50 -10.19
N TRP A 448 -24.94 -1.78 -10.56
CA TRP A 448 -23.77 -0.99 -10.18
C TRP A 448 -23.82 0.42 -10.80
N LYS A 449 -24.15 0.55 -12.08
CA LYS A 449 -24.34 1.84 -12.77
C LYS A 449 -25.45 2.69 -12.14
N GLN A 450 -26.47 2.06 -11.56
CA GLN A 450 -27.55 2.71 -10.81
C GLN A 450 -27.21 3.00 -9.34
N GLY A 451 -26.01 2.63 -8.84
CA GLY A 451 -25.63 2.77 -7.44
C GLY A 451 -26.38 1.81 -6.48
N LYS A 452 -26.92 0.70 -6.99
CA LYS A 452 -27.76 -0.27 -6.27
C LYS A 452 -27.08 -1.61 -6.01
N ASP A 453 -25.82 -1.79 -6.40
CA ASP A 453 -25.02 -2.97 -6.12
C ASP A 453 -24.61 -3.02 -4.63
N SER A 454 -25.47 -3.59 -3.79
CA SER A 454 -25.35 -3.61 -2.33
C SER A 454 -24.41 -4.70 -1.79
N MET A 455 -23.34 -5.01 -2.54
CA MET A 455 -22.39 -6.06 -2.18
C MET A 455 -21.50 -5.62 -1.00
N VAL A 456 -21.21 -6.58 -0.12
CA VAL A 456 -20.30 -6.40 1.02
C VAL A 456 -19.03 -7.20 0.76
N LEU A 457 -17.87 -6.56 0.95
CA LEU A 457 -16.58 -7.24 0.79
C LEU A 457 -16.41 -8.33 1.84
N ASP A 458 -16.27 -9.58 1.38
CA ASP A 458 -15.71 -10.65 2.18
C ASP A 458 -14.18 -10.67 2.04
N HIS A 459 -13.49 -10.24 3.10
CA HIS A 459 -12.03 -10.23 3.16
C HIS A 459 -11.43 -11.64 3.34
N LEU A 460 -12.23 -12.66 3.63
CA LEU A 460 -11.81 -14.06 3.75
C LEU A 460 -11.76 -14.75 2.39
N LYS A 461 -12.66 -14.40 1.45
CA LYS A 461 -12.70 -14.98 0.11
C LYS A 461 -11.36 -14.80 -0.62
N ALA A 462 -10.79 -15.89 -1.13
CA ALA A 462 -9.61 -15.89 -1.99
C ALA A 462 -9.99 -15.59 -3.45
N THR A 463 -9.05 -15.09 -4.24
CA THR A 463 -9.20 -14.92 -5.68
C THR A 463 -9.15 -16.26 -6.43
N GLU A 464 -9.90 -16.33 -7.52
CA GLU A 464 -9.83 -17.40 -8.50
C GLU A 464 -8.85 -16.98 -9.62
N LEU A 465 -8.28 -17.97 -10.34
CA LEU A 465 -7.37 -17.73 -11.47
C LEU A 465 -8.13 -17.25 -12.72
N ASN A 466 -9.41 -17.65 -12.83
CA ASN A 466 -10.18 -17.49 -14.05
C ASN A 466 -11.68 -17.47 -13.77
N SER A 467 -12.45 -16.94 -14.71
CA SER A 467 -13.92 -17.04 -14.73
C SER A 467 -14.43 -17.18 -16.16
N PRO A 468 -15.68 -17.63 -16.39
CA PRO A 468 -16.27 -17.70 -17.73
C PRO A 468 -16.25 -16.34 -18.46
N GLU A 469 -16.44 -15.26 -17.71
CA GLU A 469 -16.43 -13.88 -18.20
C GLU A 469 -15.02 -13.44 -18.60
N LEU A 470 -14.00 -13.82 -17.82
CA LEU A 470 -12.60 -13.51 -18.14
C LEU A 470 -12.11 -14.27 -19.37
N GLU A 471 -12.44 -15.56 -19.51
CA GLU A 471 -12.12 -16.33 -20.72
C GLU A 471 -12.85 -15.76 -21.94
N ARG A 472 -14.14 -15.44 -21.82
CA ARG A 472 -14.89 -14.80 -22.90
C ARG A 472 -14.26 -13.48 -23.31
N TRP A 473 -13.82 -12.66 -22.36
CA TRP A 473 -13.07 -11.43 -22.66
C TRP A 473 -11.74 -11.73 -23.39
N ARG A 474 -10.96 -12.72 -22.92
CA ARG A 474 -9.70 -13.13 -23.58
C ARG A 474 -9.86 -13.64 -25.01
N GLU A 475 -10.98 -14.31 -25.31
CA GLU A 475 -11.33 -14.79 -26.66
C GLU A 475 -11.78 -13.66 -27.59
N HIS A 476 -12.50 -12.66 -27.06
CA HIS A 476 -13.14 -11.61 -27.85
C HIS A 476 -12.37 -10.29 -27.89
N ARG A 477 -11.29 -10.15 -27.10
CA ARG A 477 -10.47 -8.93 -27.08
C ARG A 477 -9.87 -8.66 -28.47
N VAL A 478 -10.20 -7.50 -29.00
CA VAL A 478 -9.48 -6.86 -30.11
C VAL A 478 -8.60 -5.81 -29.45
N THR A 479 -7.29 -5.84 -29.69
CA THR A 479 -6.40 -4.88 -29.02
C THR A 479 -6.76 -3.45 -29.44
N PHE A 480 -6.65 -2.47 -28.55
CA PHE A 480 -6.91 -1.06 -28.89
C PHE A 480 -6.15 -0.59 -30.15
N ARG A 481 -4.95 -1.13 -30.40
CA ARG A 481 -4.19 -0.91 -31.64
C ARG A 481 -4.88 -1.44 -32.91
N GLU A 482 -5.56 -2.57 -32.85
CA GLU A 482 -6.34 -3.12 -33.98
C GLU A 482 -7.66 -2.37 -34.16
N ASN A 483 -8.24 -1.83 -33.10
CA ASN A 483 -9.42 -0.94 -33.18
C ASN A 483 -9.09 0.43 -33.78
N LEU A 484 -7.87 0.95 -33.58
CA LEU A 484 -7.37 2.17 -34.25
C LEU A 484 -7.01 1.98 -35.74
N LEU A 485 -6.96 0.74 -36.22
CA LEU A 485 -6.62 0.37 -37.61
C LEU A 485 -7.84 -0.11 -38.42
N ARG A 486 -9.06 0.05 -37.87
CA ARG A 486 -10.35 -0.23 -38.50
C ARG A 486 -11.15 1.07 -38.68
#